data_AF-A0A4U5LZE7-F1
#
_entry.id   AF-A0A4U5LZE7-F1
#
_cell.length_a   1.000
_cell.length_b   1.000
_cell.length_c   1.000
_cell.angle_alpha   90.00
_cell.angle_beta   90.00
_cell.angle_gamma   90.00
#
_symmetry.space_group_name_H-M   'P 1'
#
loop_
_entity.id
_entity.type
_entity.pdbx_description
1 polymer ?
#
loop_
_entity_poly.entity_id
_entity_poly.type
_entity_poly.pdbx_seq_one_letter_code
_entity_poly.pdbx_strand_id
1 'polypeptide(L)'
;MSPRSLRSALLKRRGEASMLVKAEAKAKIRPNGAFTPFTVACFPKKTKASTSRNPSRVVQKTLVRQKANASPALAETPKESDSLKDLIDLAIFTYFFKKKHCLHVIDLFDDARRVELKQRYDSGNQPSLEEMLTVYKQETQRGRAPEVEGVWKCKRCRATIRGFNKGQVQKQHVTKHVLFKIPCDVKACQKKSVSPEAFRRHLKVDHKRCLDDLTPTFYNQLYTKVAEIYKKKCEEMIHKCFPKS
;
A
#
# COMPACT_ATOMS: atom_id res chain seq x y z
N MET A 1 -13.87 8.15 15.79
CA MET A 1 -12.55 8.46 15.17
C MET A 1 -12.77 9.40 14.00
N SER A 2 -11.98 10.48 13.87
CA SER A 2 -12.14 11.44 12.75
C SER A 2 -11.71 10.83 11.41
N PRO A 3 -12.40 11.09 10.28
CA PRO A 3 -12.00 10.65 8.94
C PRO A 3 -10.56 11.04 8.54
N ARG A 4 -10.01 12.12 9.12
CA ARG A 4 -8.61 12.54 8.91
C ARG A 4 -7.60 11.61 9.60
N SER A 5 -7.98 10.96 10.71
CA SER A 5 -7.15 10.01 11.45
C SER A 5 -7.06 8.65 10.73
N LEU A 6 -8.15 8.23 10.08
CA LEU A 6 -8.17 6.97 9.32
C LEU A 6 -7.35 7.06 8.02
N ARG A 7 -7.41 8.20 7.33
CA ARG A 7 -6.63 8.45 6.11
C ARG A 7 -5.12 8.48 6.36
N SER A 8 -4.68 9.01 7.49
CA SER A 8 -3.26 9.04 7.88
C SER A 8 -2.76 7.65 8.29
N ALA A 9 -3.57 6.86 9.01
CA ALA A 9 -3.25 5.47 9.34
C ALA A 9 -3.15 4.57 8.10
N LEU A 10 -4.07 4.72 7.13
CA LEU A 10 -4.04 3.98 5.87
C LEU A 10 -2.86 4.37 4.97
N LEU A 11 -2.48 5.65 4.94
CA LEU A 11 -1.28 6.10 4.21
C LEU A 11 0.01 5.57 4.83
N LYS A 12 0.07 5.48 6.17
CA LYS A 12 1.22 4.91 6.89
C LYS A 12 1.37 3.40 6.60
N ARG A 13 0.28 2.64 6.71
CA ARG A 13 0.24 1.21 6.34
C ARG A 13 0.53 0.96 4.86
N ARG A 14 0.08 1.84 3.96
CA ARG A 14 0.35 1.76 2.51
C ARG A 14 1.81 2.07 2.17
N GLY A 15 2.46 2.96 2.93
CA GLY A 15 3.90 3.19 2.85
C GLY A 15 4.70 1.94 3.26
N GLU A 16 4.31 1.32 4.37
CA GLU A 16 4.93 0.11 4.91
C GLU A 16 4.76 -1.10 3.97
N ALA A 17 3.55 -1.32 3.44
CA ALA A 17 3.28 -2.40 2.48
C ALA A 17 3.99 -2.19 1.13
N SER A 18 4.08 -0.95 0.62
CA SER A 18 4.83 -0.66 -0.61
C SER A 18 6.34 -0.81 -0.43
N MET A 19 6.86 -0.55 0.77
CA MET A 19 8.27 -0.78 1.11
C MET A 19 8.58 -2.29 1.18
N LEU A 20 7.68 -3.11 1.75
CA LEU A 20 7.81 -4.56 1.82
C LEU A 20 7.82 -5.24 0.45
N VAL A 21 6.90 -4.89 -0.45
CA VAL A 21 6.87 -5.44 -1.83
C VAL A 21 8.14 -5.07 -2.62
N LYS A 22 8.74 -3.90 -2.34
CA LYS A 22 10.02 -3.49 -2.95
C LYS A 22 11.24 -4.17 -2.32
N ALA A 23 11.17 -4.55 -1.04
CA ALA A 23 12.22 -5.31 -0.37
C ALA A 23 12.29 -6.76 -0.90
N GLU A 24 11.15 -7.40 -1.18
CA GLU A 24 11.10 -8.75 -1.76
C GLU A 24 11.69 -8.83 -3.19
N ALA A 25 11.55 -7.76 -3.99
CA ALA A 25 12.20 -7.68 -5.30
C ALA A 25 13.75 -7.72 -5.21
N LYS A 26 14.33 -7.32 -4.07
CA LYS A 26 15.79 -7.35 -3.82
C LYS A 26 16.28 -8.69 -3.28
N ALA A 27 15.44 -9.43 -2.55
CA ALA A 27 15.81 -10.73 -1.98
C ALA A 27 16.03 -11.83 -3.05
N LYS A 28 15.57 -11.59 -4.29
CA LYS A 28 15.74 -12.50 -5.43
C LYS A 28 17.13 -12.45 -6.10
N ILE A 29 18.07 -11.64 -5.59
CA ILE A 29 19.43 -11.48 -6.13
C ILE A 29 20.50 -11.86 -5.08
N ARG A 30 20.31 -12.95 -4.33
CA ARG A 30 21.38 -13.53 -3.49
C ARG A 30 21.71 -14.95 -3.97
N PRO A 31 23.00 -15.28 -4.17
CA PRO A 31 23.41 -16.64 -4.51
C PRO A 31 23.36 -17.54 -3.27
N ASN A 32 22.76 -18.71 -3.46
CA ASN A 32 22.88 -19.97 -2.71
C ASN A 32 23.60 -19.91 -1.35
N GLY A 33 22.84 -19.65 -0.28
CA GLY A 33 23.18 -20.06 1.07
C GLY A 33 22.02 -20.89 1.62
N ALA A 34 22.28 -22.16 1.97
CA ALA A 34 21.27 -23.11 2.42
C ALA A 34 20.56 -22.58 3.67
N PHE A 35 19.28 -22.24 3.53
CA PHE A 35 18.41 -21.84 4.63
C PHE A 35 17.61 -23.08 5.07
N THR A 36 17.85 -23.55 6.29
CA THR A 36 16.99 -24.57 6.89
C THR A 36 15.59 -23.98 7.13
N PRO A 37 14.50 -24.61 6.66
CA PRO A 37 13.17 -24.07 6.84
C PRO A 37 12.74 -24.19 8.30
N PHE A 38 12.79 -23.09 9.05
CA PHE A 38 12.00 -22.96 10.27
C PHE A 38 10.53 -23.00 9.85
N THR A 39 9.89 -24.17 9.97
CA THR A 39 8.45 -24.31 9.77
C THR A 39 7.73 -23.73 10.98
N VAL A 40 7.69 -22.41 11.08
CA VAL A 40 6.74 -21.73 11.95
C VAL A 40 5.36 -22.02 11.37
N ALA A 41 4.62 -22.90 12.02
CA ALA A 41 3.24 -23.14 11.66
C ALA A 41 2.48 -21.82 11.87
N CYS A 42 2.08 -21.17 10.77
CA CYS A 42 1.29 -19.93 10.72
C CYS A 42 0.09 -19.92 11.70
N PHE A 43 -0.43 -21.10 12.04
CA PHE A 43 -1.57 -21.25 12.93
C PHE A 43 -1.36 -22.45 13.85
N PRO A 44 -1.77 -22.35 15.12
CA PRO A 44 -1.81 -23.50 16.00
C PRO A 44 -2.71 -24.57 15.36
N LYS A 45 -2.18 -25.78 15.18
CA LYS A 45 -2.99 -26.94 14.80
C LYS A 45 -3.96 -27.16 15.95
N LYS A 46 -5.28 -27.04 15.72
CA LYS A 46 -6.29 -27.47 16.70
C LYS A 46 -6.04 -28.94 17.01
N THR A 47 -5.50 -29.24 18.19
CA THR A 47 -5.39 -30.59 18.72
C THR A 47 -6.81 -31.12 18.91
N LYS A 48 -7.22 -32.07 18.06
CA LYS A 48 -8.52 -32.73 18.19
C LYS A 48 -8.47 -33.58 19.46
N ALA A 49 -9.25 -33.22 20.47
CA ALA A 49 -9.53 -34.11 21.59
C ALA A 49 -10.33 -35.30 21.08
N SER A 50 -9.74 -36.49 21.17
CA SER A 50 -10.36 -37.76 20.82
C SER A 50 -11.29 -38.21 21.94
N THR A 51 -12.59 -37.98 21.80
CA THR A 51 -13.61 -38.66 22.61
C THR A 51 -14.30 -39.71 21.76
N SER A 52 -13.83 -40.95 21.96
CA SER A 52 -14.50 -42.18 21.58
C SER A 52 -15.78 -42.35 22.39
N ARG A 53 -16.91 -42.61 21.71
CA ARG A 53 -17.86 -43.70 22.01
C ARG A 53 -19.05 -43.66 21.05
N ASN A 54 -19.19 -44.75 20.30
CA ASN A 54 -20.47 -45.27 19.81
C ASN A 54 -20.89 -46.37 20.83
N PRO A 55 -22.18 -46.75 20.98
CA PRO A 55 -22.93 -47.35 19.87
C PRO A 55 -24.48 -47.15 19.83
N SER A 56 -25.00 -47.32 18.61
CA SER A 56 -26.22 -48.05 18.21
C SER A 56 -27.63 -47.65 18.69
N ARG A 57 -28.48 -47.37 17.68
CA ARG A 57 -29.70 -48.12 17.27
C ARG A 57 -31.07 -47.41 17.35
N VAL A 58 -31.81 -47.62 16.24
CA VAL A 58 -33.28 -47.67 16.02
C VAL A 58 -34.09 -46.38 15.73
N VAL A 59 -34.37 -46.21 14.42
CA VAL A 59 -35.67 -45.99 13.72
C VAL A 59 -36.82 -45.25 14.47
N GLN A 60 -37.30 -44.12 13.93
CA GLN A 60 -38.62 -43.98 13.26
C GLN A 60 -38.93 -42.55 12.79
N LYS A 61 -39.71 -42.49 11.70
CA LYS A 61 -40.21 -41.34 10.95
C LYS A 61 -41.11 -40.42 11.81
N THR A 62 -41.01 -39.11 11.61
CA THR A 62 -42.21 -38.28 11.39
C THR A 62 -41.84 -36.98 10.66
N LEU A 63 -42.43 -36.78 9.49
CA LEU A 63 -42.36 -35.56 8.71
C LEU A 63 -43.50 -34.65 9.21
N VAL A 64 -43.19 -33.67 10.05
CA VAL A 64 -44.13 -32.60 10.41
C VAL A 64 -43.61 -31.29 9.84
N ARG A 65 -44.32 -30.82 8.83
CA ARG A 65 -44.17 -29.53 8.16
C ARG A 65 -44.72 -28.44 9.09
N GLN A 66 -43.86 -27.83 9.90
CA GLN A 66 -44.18 -26.56 10.57
C GLN A 66 -43.54 -25.40 9.83
N LYS A 67 -44.41 -24.63 9.19
CA LYS A 67 -44.14 -23.37 8.50
C LYS A 67 -44.06 -22.29 9.58
N ALA A 68 -42.88 -22.10 10.17
CA ALA A 68 -42.62 -20.94 11.02
C ALA A 68 -42.15 -19.79 10.13
N ASN A 69 -43.05 -18.84 9.87
CA ASN A 69 -42.72 -17.53 9.33
C ASN A 69 -41.89 -16.77 10.39
N ALA A 70 -40.57 -16.97 10.38
CA ALA A 70 -39.66 -16.04 11.02
C ALA A 70 -39.28 -14.98 9.98
N SER A 71 -39.80 -13.76 10.17
CA SER A 71 -39.33 -12.59 9.44
C SER A 71 -37.80 -12.55 9.50
N PRO A 72 -37.10 -12.41 8.35
CA PRO A 72 -35.67 -12.16 8.39
C PRO A 72 -35.48 -10.82 9.09
N ALA A 73 -34.90 -10.86 10.29
CA ALA A 73 -34.35 -9.70 10.94
C ALA A 73 -33.49 -8.98 9.91
N LEU A 74 -33.79 -7.69 9.70
CA LEU A 74 -32.99 -6.78 8.89
C LEU A 74 -31.53 -6.92 9.32
N ALA A 75 -30.76 -7.71 8.56
CA ALA A 75 -29.34 -7.80 8.71
C ALA A 75 -28.82 -6.38 8.48
N GLU A 76 -28.29 -5.78 9.55
CA GLU A 76 -27.69 -4.46 9.49
C GLU A 76 -26.74 -4.42 8.30
N THR A 77 -27.06 -3.60 7.31
CA THR A 77 -26.20 -3.45 6.14
C THR A 77 -24.84 -2.94 6.65
N PRO A 78 -23.76 -3.71 6.45
CA PRO A 78 -22.45 -3.30 6.93
C PRO A 78 -22.14 -1.90 6.40
N LYS A 79 -21.71 -0.99 7.29
CA LYS A 79 -21.31 0.35 6.89
C LYS A 79 -20.30 0.25 5.75
N GLU A 80 -20.60 0.88 4.62
CA GLU A 80 -19.87 0.74 3.35
C GLU A 80 -18.35 0.99 3.48
N SER A 81 -17.95 1.81 4.46
CA SER A 81 -16.54 2.09 4.77
C SER A 81 -15.78 0.93 5.42
N ASP A 82 -16.47 0.12 6.23
CA ASP A 82 -15.85 -1.02 6.92
C ASP A 82 -15.62 -2.19 5.94
N SER A 83 -16.42 -2.24 4.87
CA SER A 83 -16.29 -3.20 3.77
C SER A 83 -14.96 -3.08 3.00
N LEU A 84 -14.50 -1.85 2.69
CA LEU A 84 -13.28 -1.66 1.91
C LEU A 84 -12.02 -2.04 2.70
N LYS A 85 -11.97 -1.72 3.99
CA LYS A 85 -10.83 -2.09 4.84
C LYS A 85 -10.73 -3.60 4.98
N ASP A 86 -11.86 -4.27 5.22
CA ASP A 86 -11.94 -5.74 5.26
C ASP A 86 -11.44 -6.38 3.96
N LEU A 87 -11.82 -5.82 2.81
CA LEU A 87 -11.39 -6.28 1.50
C LEU A 87 -9.87 -6.10 1.29
N ILE A 88 -9.30 -4.98 1.74
CA ILE A 88 -7.84 -4.74 1.69
C ILE A 88 -7.10 -5.73 2.60
N ASP A 89 -7.57 -5.92 3.83
CA ASP A 89 -6.97 -6.84 4.79
C ASP A 89 -7.00 -8.28 4.25
N LEU A 90 -8.12 -8.71 3.67
CA LEU A 90 -8.26 -10.02 3.03
C LEU A 90 -7.35 -10.17 1.81
N ALA A 91 -7.20 -9.14 0.99
CA ALA A 91 -6.29 -9.14 -0.16
C ALA A 91 -4.83 -9.32 0.26
N ILE A 92 -4.39 -8.56 1.28
CA ILE A 92 -3.04 -8.64 1.85
C ILE A 92 -2.81 -10.03 2.46
N PHE A 93 -3.75 -10.52 3.25
CA PHE A 93 -3.70 -11.85 3.86
C PHE A 93 -3.59 -12.93 2.79
N THR A 94 -4.49 -12.93 1.81
CA THR A 94 -4.52 -13.89 0.69
C THR A 94 -3.19 -13.93 -0.07
N TYR A 95 -2.60 -12.76 -0.32
CA TYR A 95 -1.31 -12.65 -1.02
C TYR A 95 -0.18 -13.35 -0.25
N PHE A 96 0.04 -12.95 1.01
CA PHE A 96 1.13 -13.50 1.82
C PHE A 96 0.90 -14.96 2.20
N PHE A 97 -0.35 -15.33 2.46
CA PHE A 97 -0.71 -16.70 2.82
C PHE A 97 -0.48 -17.67 1.65
N LYS A 98 -0.89 -17.32 0.42
CA LYS A 98 -0.59 -18.13 -0.79
C LYS A 98 0.91 -18.27 -1.06
N LYS A 99 1.70 -17.25 -0.71
CA LYS A 99 3.17 -17.28 -0.82
C LYS A 99 3.87 -17.99 0.33
N LYS A 100 3.13 -18.46 1.36
CA LYS A 100 3.67 -19.07 2.58
C LYS A 100 4.57 -18.12 3.39
N HIS A 101 4.38 -16.81 3.27
CA HIS A 101 5.14 -15.80 4.01
C HIS A 101 4.48 -15.52 5.37
N CYS A 102 4.50 -16.52 6.25
CA CYS A 102 3.78 -16.51 7.53
C CYS A 102 4.14 -15.34 8.47
N LEU A 103 5.41 -14.96 8.51
CA LEU A 103 5.90 -13.91 9.40
C LEU A 103 5.25 -12.56 9.08
N HIS A 104 5.07 -12.23 7.80
CA HIS A 104 4.40 -10.99 7.40
C HIS A 104 2.93 -10.96 7.82
N VAL A 105 2.23 -12.10 7.77
CA VAL A 105 0.86 -12.20 8.27
C VAL A 105 0.82 -11.97 9.78
N ILE A 106 1.82 -12.48 10.50
CA ILE A 106 1.92 -12.31 11.96
C ILE A 106 2.20 -10.84 12.32
N ASP A 107 3.08 -10.18 11.58
CA ASP A 107 3.47 -8.79 11.84
C ASP A 107 2.34 -7.79 11.50
N LEU A 108 1.52 -8.08 10.48
CA LEU A 108 0.53 -7.16 9.95
C LEU A 108 -0.84 -7.21 10.66
N PHE A 109 -1.20 -8.34 11.26
CA PHE A 109 -2.53 -8.59 11.82
C PHE A 109 -2.42 -9.18 13.23
N ASP A 110 -3.29 -8.80 14.16
CA ASP A 110 -3.40 -9.49 15.46
C ASP A 110 -3.99 -10.90 15.33
N ASP A 111 -3.88 -11.71 16.39
CA ASP A 111 -4.34 -13.11 16.40
C ASP A 111 -5.82 -13.26 16.04
N ALA A 112 -6.68 -12.43 16.63
CA ALA A 112 -8.13 -12.50 16.40
C ALA A 112 -8.44 -12.25 14.93
N ARG A 113 -7.84 -11.21 14.34
CA ARG A 113 -8.02 -10.86 12.95
C ARG A 113 -7.44 -11.91 12.00
N ARG A 114 -6.30 -12.53 12.33
CA ARG A 114 -5.72 -13.64 11.55
C ARG A 114 -6.67 -14.83 11.46
N VAL A 115 -7.32 -15.18 12.58
CA VAL A 115 -8.28 -16.29 12.62
C VAL A 115 -9.50 -15.98 11.75
N GLU A 116 -10.03 -14.76 11.83
CA GLU A 116 -11.17 -14.33 11.02
C GLU A 116 -10.85 -14.35 9.53
N LEU A 117 -9.73 -13.74 9.12
CA LEU A 117 -9.31 -13.69 7.72
C LEU A 117 -9.04 -15.09 7.15
N LYS A 118 -8.45 -15.97 7.97
CA LYS A 118 -8.26 -17.38 7.59
C LYS A 118 -9.60 -18.09 7.39
N GLN A 119 -10.55 -17.92 8.30
CA GLN A 119 -11.88 -18.53 8.16
C GLN A 119 -12.57 -18.07 6.88
N ARG A 120 -12.47 -16.78 6.53
CA ARG A 120 -12.98 -16.26 5.26
C ARG A 120 -12.25 -16.87 4.05
N TYR A 121 -10.92 -16.98 4.12
CA TYR A 121 -10.11 -17.59 3.07
C TYR A 121 -10.47 -19.06 2.83
N ASP A 122 -10.62 -19.84 3.91
CA ASP A 122 -10.93 -21.26 3.89
C ASP A 122 -12.38 -21.53 3.42
N SER A 123 -13.28 -20.54 3.52
CA SER A 123 -14.67 -20.69 3.05
C SER A 123 -14.80 -20.82 1.52
N GLY A 124 -13.76 -20.48 0.75
CA GLY A 124 -13.77 -20.54 -0.72
C GLY A 124 -14.54 -19.41 -1.41
N ASN A 125 -15.36 -18.64 -0.68
CA ASN A 125 -16.22 -17.58 -1.22
C ASN A 125 -15.54 -16.20 -1.32
N GLN A 126 -14.21 -16.17 -1.46
CA GLN A 126 -13.45 -14.93 -1.52
C GLN A 126 -13.32 -14.45 -2.97
N PRO A 127 -13.46 -13.13 -3.24
CA PRO A 127 -13.11 -12.57 -4.53
C PRO A 127 -11.64 -12.85 -4.84
N SER A 128 -11.31 -12.93 -6.12
CA SER A 128 -9.93 -12.95 -6.58
C SER A 128 -9.18 -11.68 -6.14
N LEU A 129 -7.86 -11.77 -6.05
CA LEU A 129 -7.02 -10.62 -5.71
C LEU A 129 -7.21 -9.47 -6.72
N GLU A 130 -7.44 -9.81 -7.99
CA GLU A 130 -7.67 -8.84 -9.06
C GLU A 130 -9.02 -8.10 -8.90
N GLU A 131 -10.08 -8.81 -8.54
CA GLU A 131 -11.37 -8.20 -8.21
C GLU A 131 -11.26 -7.28 -6.99
N MET A 132 -10.57 -7.72 -5.93
CA MET A 132 -10.36 -6.89 -4.74
C MET A 132 -9.60 -5.59 -5.06
N LEU A 133 -8.55 -5.67 -5.90
CA LEU A 133 -7.80 -4.50 -6.35
C LEU A 133 -8.63 -3.58 -7.26
N THR A 134 -9.55 -4.14 -8.04
CA THR A 134 -10.45 -3.40 -8.92
C THR A 134 -11.46 -2.60 -8.11
N VAL A 135 -12.11 -3.22 -7.12
CA VAL A 135 -13.00 -2.53 -6.17
C VAL A 135 -12.24 -1.42 -5.46
N TYR A 136 -11.03 -1.69 -4.98
CA TYR A 136 -10.19 -0.65 -4.35
C TYR A 136 -9.90 0.54 -5.28
N LYS A 137 -9.56 0.28 -6.55
CA LYS A 137 -9.34 1.35 -7.54
C LYS A 137 -10.61 2.17 -7.76
N GLN A 138 -11.76 1.51 -7.89
CA GLN A 138 -13.04 2.16 -8.07
C GLN A 138 -13.40 3.02 -6.85
N GLU A 139 -13.31 2.48 -5.63
CA GLU A 139 -13.59 3.22 -4.40
C GLU A 139 -12.63 4.39 -4.18
N THR A 140 -11.35 4.23 -4.53
CA THR A 140 -10.39 5.35 -4.44
C THR A 140 -10.55 6.40 -5.55
N GLN A 141 -11.36 6.10 -6.57
CA GLN A 141 -11.79 7.02 -7.61
C GLN A 141 -13.16 7.64 -7.30
N ARG A 142 -14.07 6.90 -6.65
CA ARG A 142 -15.35 7.40 -6.13
C ARG A 142 -15.05 8.53 -5.14
N GLY A 143 -15.62 9.70 -5.40
CA GLY A 143 -15.37 10.91 -4.61
C GLY A 143 -14.17 11.75 -5.06
N ARG A 144 -13.41 11.33 -6.07
CA ARG A 144 -12.65 12.30 -6.86
C ARG A 144 -13.63 12.93 -7.83
N ALA A 145 -14.04 14.17 -7.55
CA ALA A 145 -14.70 14.99 -8.56
C ALA A 145 -13.86 14.90 -9.85
N PRO A 146 -14.48 14.75 -11.04
CA PRO A 146 -13.76 14.81 -12.30
C PRO A 146 -12.88 16.06 -12.23
N GLU A 147 -11.58 15.82 -12.21
CA GLU A 147 -10.62 16.89 -11.97
C GLU A 147 -10.75 17.78 -13.20
N VAL A 148 -11.34 18.96 -13.06
CA VAL A 148 -11.46 19.87 -14.19
C VAL A 148 -10.04 20.27 -14.56
N GLU A 149 -9.69 20.14 -15.85
CA GLU A 149 -8.39 20.57 -16.33
C GLU A 149 -8.25 22.07 -16.03
N GLY A 150 -7.36 22.40 -15.11
CA GLY A 150 -7.13 23.78 -14.72
C GLY A 150 -6.06 24.41 -15.60
N VAL A 151 -6.24 25.69 -15.88
CA VAL A 151 -5.23 26.51 -16.56
C VAL A 151 -4.68 27.52 -15.55
N TRP A 152 -3.37 27.51 -15.32
CA TRP A 152 -2.70 28.44 -14.43
C TRP A 152 -1.56 29.16 -15.14
N LYS A 153 -1.38 30.45 -14.87
CA LYS A 153 -0.25 31.24 -15.40
C LYS A 153 0.79 31.46 -14.31
N CYS A 154 2.05 31.13 -14.60
CA CYS A 154 3.15 31.41 -13.68
C CYS A 154 3.48 32.90 -13.69
N LYS A 155 3.44 33.57 -12.53
CA LYS A 155 3.79 35.01 -12.42
C LYS A 155 5.26 35.28 -12.75
N ARG A 156 6.16 34.33 -12.49
CA ARG A 156 7.61 34.49 -12.65
C ARG A 156 8.08 34.41 -14.11
N CYS A 157 7.61 33.40 -14.85
CA CYS A 157 8.04 33.16 -16.24
C CYS A 157 6.94 33.38 -17.28
N ARG A 158 5.74 33.76 -16.86
CA ARG A 158 4.56 33.98 -17.71
C ARG A 158 4.07 32.76 -18.50
N ALA A 159 4.68 31.58 -18.29
CA ALA A 159 4.23 30.34 -18.93
C ALA A 159 2.85 29.93 -18.43
N THR A 160 2.00 29.48 -19.36
CA THR A 160 0.71 28.87 -19.06
C THR A 160 0.91 27.37 -18.86
N ILE A 161 0.49 26.86 -17.71
CA ILE A 161 0.49 25.42 -17.38
C ILE A 161 -0.94 24.91 -17.38
N ARG A 162 -1.12 23.70 -17.90
CA ARG A 162 -2.41 23.01 -17.95
C ARG A 162 -2.25 21.63 -17.34
N GLY A 163 -3.29 21.14 -16.68
CA GLY A 163 -3.35 19.75 -16.24
C GLY A 163 -4.30 19.52 -15.09
N PHE A 164 -4.37 18.25 -14.70
CA PHE A 164 -5.11 17.78 -13.55
C PHE A 164 -4.23 17.91 -12.30
N ASN A 165 -4.82 18.24 -11.16
CA ASN A 165 -4.13 18.40 -9.88
C ASN A 165 -3.24 19.65 -9.78
N LYS A 166 -3.89 20.80 -9.52
CA LYS A 166 -3.27 22.12 -9.33
C LYS A 166 -1.97 22.03 -8.53
N GLY A 167 -1.99 21.34 -7.39
CA GLY A 167 -0.85 21.24 -6.49
C GLY A 167 0.35 20.52 -7.11
N GLN A 168 0.12 19.42 -7.84
CA GLN A 168 1.19 18.65 -8.46
C GLN A 168 1.75 19.36 -9.70
N VAL A 169 0.90 19.89 -10.58
CA VAL A 169 1.33 20.59 -11.80
C VAL A 169 2.13 21.85 -11.45
N GLN A 170 1.65 22.64 -10.48
CA GLN A 170 2.38 23.82 -10.01
C GLN A 170 3.74 23.45 -9.41
N LYS A 171 3.82 22.38 -8.61
CA LYS A 171 5.09 21.86 -8.07
C LYS A 171 6.08 21.53 -9.19
N GLN A 172 5.67 20.70 -10.15
CA GLN A 172 6.50 20.30 -11.30
C GLN A 172 6.91 21.49 -12.20
N HIS A 173 6.10 22.55 -12.24
CA HIS A 173 6.50 23.77 -12.91
C HIS A 173 7.57 24.52 -12.09
N VAL A 174 7.35 24.69 -10.79
CA VAL A 174 8.24 25.41 -9.87
C VAL A 174 9.61 24.76 -9.78
N THR A 175 9.72 23.44 -9.93
CA THR A 175 11.01 22.75 -9.99
C THR A 175 11.94 23.28 -11.09
N LYS A 176 11.40 23.90 -12.15
CA LYS A 176 12.20 24.56 -13.20
C LYS A 176 12.78 25.91 -12.76
N HIS A 177 12.15 26.57 -11.79
CA HIS A 177 12.62 27.84 -11.21
C HIS A 177 13.58 27.64 -10.05
N VAL A 178 13.44 26.52 -9.34
CA VAL A 178 14.36 26.14 -8.28
C VAL A 178 15.66 25.67 -8.93
N LEU A 179 16.64 26.57 -9.06
CA LEU A 179 18.00 26.31 -9.55
C LEU A 179 18.82 25.46 -8.55
N PHE A 180 18.20 24.46 -7.95
CA PHE A 180 18.86 23.56 -7.01
C PHE A 180 19.46 22.39 -7.77
N LYS A 181 20.78 22.25 -7.66
CA LYS A 181 21.56 21.23 -8.34
C LYS A 181 22.08 20.23 -7.30
N ILE A 182 21.61 19.00 -7.37
CA ILE A 182 22.05 17.86 -6.56
C ILE A 182 23.36 17.34 -7.17
N PRO A 183 24.50 17.44 -6.48
CA PRO A 183 25.76 16.88 -6.98
C PRO A 183 25.71 15.34 -6.99
N CYS A 184 26.34 14.72 -7.98
CA CYS A 184 26.65 13.28 -7.94
C CYS A 184 27.89 13.04 -7.08
N ASP A 185 27.89 11.94 -6.33
CA ASP A 185 28.95 11.50 -5.43
C ASP A 185 29.87 10.44 -6.02
N VAL A 186 29.48 9.82 -7.13
CA VAL A 186 30.31 8.84 -7.80
C VAL A 186 31.60 9.54 -8.22
N LYS A 187 32.75 9.00 -7.79
CA LYS A 187 34.08 9.56 -8.09
C LYS A 187 34.21 9.85 -9.59
N ALA A 188 34.72 11.04 -9.93
CA ALA A 188 34.84 11.58 -11.28
C ALA A 188 33.52 11.97 -12.00
N CYS A 189 32.34 11.78 -11.39
CA CYS A 189 31.09 12.28 -11.94
C CYS A 189 30.84 13.74 -11.55
N GLN A 190 30.91 14.66 -12.52
CA GLN A 190 30.63 16.08 -12.30
C GLN A 190 29.17 16.46 -12.61
N LYS A 191 28.33 15.49 -12.98
CA LYS A 191 26.93 15.75 -13.32
C LYS A 191 26.16 16.22 -12.08
N LYS A 192 25.29 17.20 -12.29
CA LYS A 192 24.38 17.72 -11.26
C LYS A 192 22.94 17.57 -11.72
N SER A 193 22.07 17.10 -10.85
CA SER A 193 20.66 16.84 -11.16
C SER A 193 19.76 17.95 -10.61
N VAL A 194 18.73 18.32 -11.36
CA VAL A 194 17.80 19.41 -11.00
C VAL A 194 16.64 18.97 -10.10
N SER A 195 16.46 17.65 -9.93
CA SER A 195 15.44 17.07 -9.07
C SER A 195 15.88 15.71 -8.51
N PRO A 196 15.27 15.24 -7.42
CA PRO A 196 15.52 13.90 -6.88
C PRO A 196 15.23 12.77 -7.90
N GLU A 197 14.20 12.93 -8.73
CA GLU A 197 13.89 11.99 -9.81
C GLU A 197 14.94 12.00 -10.92
N ALA A 198 15.43 13.19 -11.30
CA ALA A 198 16.52 13.30 -12.27
C ALA A 198 17.81 12.66 -11.73
N PHE A 199 18.07 12.81 -10.43
CA PHE A 199 19.20 12.18 -9.75
C PHE A 199 19.07 10.65 -9.71
N ARG A 200 17.89 10.12 -9.36
CA ARG A 200 17.59 8.68 -9.44
C ARG A 200 17.86 8.11 -10.82
N ARG A 201 17.36 8.80 -11.85
CA ARG A 201 17.55 8.39 -13.24
C ARG A 201 19.02 8.46 -13.65
N HIS A 202 19.73 9.51 -13.26
CA HIS A 202 21.16 9.67 -13.49
C HIS A 202 21.95 8.50 -12.89
N LEU A 203 21.74 8.17 -11.61
CA LEU A 203 22.38 7.00 -10.97
C LEU A 203 22.09 5.70 -11.73
N LYS A 204 20.84 5.48 -12.14
CA LYS A 204 20.44 4.27 -12.85
C LYS A 204 21.07 4.16 -14.24
N VAL A 205 21.10 5.26 -15.00
CA VAL A 205 21.54 5.26 -16.41
C VAL A 205 23.06 5.39 -16.52
N ASP A 206 23.66 6.36 -15.84
CA ASP A 206 25.07 6.69 -15.98
C ASP A 206 25.98 5.83 -15.09
N HIS A 207 25.45 5.33 -13.97
CA HIS A 207 26.24 4.55 -13.00
C HIS A 207 25.77 3.11 -12.85
N LYS A 208 24.67 2.71 -13.50
CA LYS A 208 24.04 1.39 -13.33
C LYS A 208 23.80 1.03 -11.86
N ARG A 209 23.54 2.04 -11.01
CA ARG A 209 23.27 1.89 -9.57
C ARG A 209 21.82 2.25 -9.29
N CYS A 210 21.18 1.50 -8.41
CA CYS A 210 19.92 1.89 -7.80
C CYS A 210 20.20 2.72 -6.55
N LEU A 211 19.24 3.58 -6.16
CA LEU A 211 19.33 4.26 -4.86
C LEU A 211 19.48 3.30 -3.69
N ASP A 212 18.98 2.10 -3.87
CA ASP A 212 19.00 1.00 -2.92
C ASP A 212 20.39 0.42 -2.68
N ASP A 213 21.32 0.64 -3.61
CA ASP A 213 22.70 0.17 -3.54
C ASP A 213 23.62 1.20 -2.85
N LEU A 214 23.09 2.39 -2.52
CA LEU A 214 23.81 3.41 -1.77
C LEU A 214 23.91 2.98 -0.31
N THR A 215 25.02 3.34 0.35
CA THR A 215 25.16 3.09 1.79
C THR A 215 24.01 3.80 2.54
N PRO A 216 23.41 3.19 3.59
CA PRO A 216 22.27 3.78 4.29
C PRO A 216 22.54 5.19 4.80
N THR A 217 23.77 5.45 5.24
CA THR A 217 24.24 6.77 5.66
C THR A 217 24.16 7.78 4.53
N PHE A 218 24.60 7.40 3.34
CA PHE A 218 24.63 8.25 2.16
C PHE A 218 23.21 8.49 1.60
N TYR A 219 22.40 7.44 1.51
CA TYR A 219 21.00 7.53 1.12
C TYR A 219 20.25 8.53 2.02
N ASN A 220 20.36 8.37 3.34
CA ASN A 220 19.63 9.24 4.27
C ASN A 220 20.17 10.67 4.31
N GLN A 221 21.49 10.85 4.29
CA GLN A 221 22.07 12.18 4.42
C GLN A 221 21.93 13.00 3.13
N LEU A 222 22.18 12.41 1.97
CA LEU A 222 22.06 13.16 0.72
C LEU A 222 20.64 13.10 0.20
N TYR A 223 20.05 11.93 -0.04
CA TYR A 223 18.75 11.89 -0.69
C TYR A 223 17.63 12.49 0.17
N THR A 224 17.53 12.13 1.45
CA THR A 224 16.43 12.61 2.30
C THR A 224 16.58 14.09 2.62
N LYS A 225 17.75 14.55 3.09
CA LYS A 225 17.96 15.98 3.37
C LYS A 225 17.85 16.84 2.11
N VAL A 226 18.37 16.36 0.97
CA VAL A 226 18.21 17.09 -0.30
C VAL A 226 16.75 17.13 -0.71
N ALA A 227 16.01 16.02 -0.62
CA ALA A 227 14.59 16.01 -0.94
C ALA A 227 13.80 16.97 -0.03
N GLU A 228 14.14 17.07 1.25
CA GLU A 228 13.56 18.01 2.20
C GLU A 228 13.89 19.47 1.86
N ILE A 229 15.17 19.79 1.63
CA ILE A 229 15.61 21.13 1.21
C ILE A 229 14.92 21.52 -0.10
N TYR A 230 14.87 20.59 -1.06
CA TYR A 230 14.23 20.78 -2.34
C TYR A 230 12.73 21.03 -2.18
N LYS A 231 12.05 20.23 -1.36
CA LYS A 231 10.63 20.39 -1.05
C LYS A 231 10.38 21.76 -0.43
N LYS A 232 11.17 22.16 0.57
CA LYS A 232 11.06 23.47 1.22
C LYS A 232 11.25 24.62 0.22
N LYS A 233 12.29 24.55 -0.62
CA LYS A 233 12.53 25.55 -1.68
C LYS A 233 11.39 25.60 -2.70
N CYS A 234 10.82 24.46 -3.06
CA CYS A 234 9.66 24.43 -3.95
C CYS A 234 8.43 25.07 -3.29
N GLU A 235 8.17 24.78 -2.01
CA GLU A 235 7.05 25.38 -1.27
C GLU A 235 7.18 26.91 -1.18
N GLU A 236 8.37 27.42 -0.85
CA GLU A 236 8.66 28.86 -0.85
C GLU A 236 8.48 29.50 -2.24
N MET A 237 8.90 28.79 -3.30
CA MET A 237 8.80 29.27 -4.67
C MET A 237 7.39 29.18 -5.27
N ILE A 238 6.55 28.25 -4.80
CA ILE A 238 5.15 28.13 -5.23
C ILE A 238 4.40 29.42 -4.94
N HIS A 239 4.54 29.99 -3.74
CA HIS A 239 3.87 31.24 -3.38
C HIS A 239 4.30 32.42 -4.25
N LYS A 240 5.56 32.44 -4.71
CA LYS A 240 6.08 33.46 -5.62
C LYS A 240 5.58 33.30 -7.06
N CYS A 241 5.40 32.05 -7.51
CA CYS A 241 4.97 31.75 -8.88
C CYS A 241 3.44 31.79 -9.03
N PHE A 242 2.71 31.37 -7.99
CA PHE A 242 1.26 31.22 -7.97
C PHE A 242 0.71 31.77 -6.64
N PRO A 243 0.62 33.10 -6.48
CA PRO A 243 0.01 33.69 -5.30
C PRO A 243 -1.44 33.23 -5.14
N LYS A 244 -1.92 33.11 -3.91
CA LYS A 244 -3.34 32.87 -3.64
C LYS A 244 -4.09 34.12 -4.09
N SER A 245 -4.97 33.96 -5.09
CA SER A 245 -5.96 34.96 -5.50
C SER A 245 -6.96 35.19 -4.37
#